data_AF-A0A370DPB0-F1
#
_entry.id   AF-A0A370DPB0-F1
#
_cell.length_a   1.000
_cell.length_b   1.000
_cell.length_c   1.000
_cell.angle_alpha   90.00
_cell.angle_beta   90.00
_cell.angle_gamma   90.00
#
_symmetry.space_group_name_H-M   'P 1'
#
loop_
_entity.id
_entity.type
_entity.pdbx_description
1 polymer ?
#
loop_
_entity_poly.entity_id
_entity_poly.type
_entity_poly.pdbx_seq_one_letter_code
_entity_poly.pdbx_strand_id
1 'polypeptide(L)'
;MKNNSFLKKIFIFLALIAVSGCANSDIPSLQTDKSISNIDKSIRQGKIVIVYQIKNTDKTSEQYADWSAYLNDFTDNKANIYVVHNTSKAFNKKLSSLNINIDGNYSVFIKQGKATYYYDSVILEPMIYIAIDNAFSGKQLSPTDKAFLPEAIKLKY
;
A
#
# COMPACT_ATOMS: atom_id res chain seq x y z
N MET A 1 6.91 -68.27 -28.71
CA MET A 1 7.71 -67.09 -29.14
C MET A 1 6.81 -66.10 -29.85
N LYS A 2 6.49 -64.96 -29.21
CA LYS A 2 6.07 -63.69 -29.85
C LYS A 2 5.95 -62.58 -28.79
N ASN A 3 6.89 -61.63 -28.89
CA ASN A 3 6.85 -60.20 -28.56
C ASN A 3 6.30 -59.70 -27.20
N ASN A 4 7.18 -59.64 -26.20
CA ASN A 4 7.11 -58.67 -25.09
C ASN A 4 7.99 -57.46 -25.41
N SER A 5 7.53 -56.51 -26.23
CA SER A 5 8.27 -55.26 -26.47
C SER A 5 7.36 -54.13 -26.95
N PHE A 6 6.35 -53.77 -26.16
CA PHE A 6 5.58 -52.56 -26.44
C PHE A 6 4.97 -51.85 -25.22
N LEU A 7 5.29 -52.28 -23.99
CA LEU A 7 4.69 -51.69 -22.77
C LEU A 7 5.68 -50.91 -21.89
N LYS A 8 6.95 -50.79 -22.28
CA LYS A 8 7.99 -50.07 -21.52
C LYS A 8 8.30 -48.65 -21.99
N LYS A 9 7.53 -48.10 -22.94
CA LYS A 9 7.75 -46.75 -23.51
C LYS A 9 6.56 -45.78 -23.36
N ILE A 10 5.62 -46.08 -22.47
CA ILE A 10 4.48 -45.19 -22.14
C ILE A 10 4.51 -44.88 -20.63
N PHE A 11 5.69 -44.50 -20.12
CA PHE A 11 5.86 -44.01 -18.75
C PHE A 11 6.83 -42.82 -18.68
N ILE A 12 6.99 -42.11 -19.81
CA ILE A 12 7.80 -40.89 -19.91
C ILE A 12 7.00 -39.88 -20.73
N PHE A 13 5.77 -39.55 -20.30
CA PHE A 13 5.00 -38.44 -20.86
C PHE A 13 3.95 -37.93 -19.86
N LEU A 14 4.30 -37.92 -18.58
CA LEU A 14 3.45 -37.43 -17.49
C LEU A 14 4.28 -36.62 -16.48
N ALA A 15 5.12 -35.72 -16.98
CA ALA A 15 5.99 -34.87 -16.17
C ALA A 15 5.95 -33.39 -16.62
N LEU A 16 4.87 -32.93 -17.26
CA LEU A 16 4.86 -31.59 -17.86
C LEU A 16 3.51 -30.89 -17.91
N ILE A 17 2.67 -31.02 -16.88
CA ILE A 17 1.52 -30.12 -16.67
C ILE A 17 1.27 -29.94 -15.18
N ALA A 18 2.13 -29.19 -14.47
CA ALA A 18 1.85 -28.86 -13.07
C ALA A 18 2.60 -27.62 -12.55
N VAL A 19 2.80 -26.55 -13.33
CA VAL A 19 3.06 -25.23 -12.73
C VAL A 19 2.53 -24.09 -13.64
N SER A 20 1.23 -24.10 -13.91
CA SER A 20 0.51 -22.89 -14.34
C SER A 20 -0.47 -22.50 -13.25
N GLY A 21 0.02 -22.44 -12.02
CA GLY A 21 -0.60 -21.64 -10.99
C GLY A 21 -0.15 -20.21 -11.23
N CYS A 22 -0.85 -19.47 -12.10
CA CYS A 22 -0.90 -18.03 -11.93
C CYS A 22 -1.35 -17.83 -10.48
N ALA A 23 -0.43 -17.40 -9.64
CA ALA A 23 -0.81 -16.82 -8.37
C ALA A 23 -1.69 -15.64 -8.73
N ASN A 24 -3.00 -15.85 -8.69
CA ASN A 24 -3.90 -14.77 -8.32
C ASN A 24 -3.46 -14.41 -6.90
N SER A 25 -2.44 -13.56 -6.79
CA SER A 25 -2.36 -12.67 -5.64
C SER A 25 -3.67 -11.91 -5.71
N ASP A 26 -4.62 -12.32 -4.87
CA ASP A 26 -5.81 -11.55 -4.58
C ASP A 26 -5.30 -10.17 -4.22
N ILE A 27 -5.36 -9.26 -5.19
CA ILE A 27 -4.99 -7.86 -5.02
C ILE A 27 -5.81 -7.42 -3.81
N PRO A 28 -5.18 -7.03 -2.68
CA PRO A 28 -5.92 -6.54 -1.54
C PRO A 28 -6.86 -5.47 -2.08
N SER A 29 -8.16 -5.74 -2.05
CA SER A 29 -9.13 -4.84 -2.66
C SER A 29 -8.99 -3.52 -1.90
N LEU A 30 -8.38 -2.51 -2.52
CA LEU A 30 -8.23 -1.17 -1.95
C LEU A 30 -9.61 -0.77 -1.45
N GLN A 31 -9.81 -0.81 -0.12
CA GLN A 31 -11.13 -0.62 0.44
C GLN A 31 -11.51 0.85 0.20
N THR A 32 -12.45 1.05 -0.70
CA THR A 32 -12.95 2.37 -1.09
C THR A 32 -13.98 2.85 -0.07
N ASP A 33 -13.56 2.93 1.19
CA ASP A 33 -14.44 3.33 2.27
C ASP A 33 -14.50 4.86 2.38
N LYS A 34 -15.64 5.43 1.99
CA LYS A 34 -15.84 6.88 1.80
C LYS A 34 -16.08 7.67 3.10
N SER A 35 -16.01 7.03 4.27
CA SER A 35 -16.38 7.67 5.55
C SER A 35 -15.17 8.00 6.43
N ILE A 36 -15.07 9.27 6.84
CA ILE A 36 -14.08 9.73 7.83
C ILE A 36 -14.24 9.04 9.19
N SER A 37 -15.44 8.54 9.51
CA SER A 37 -15.67 7.77 10.74
C SER A 37 -14.82 6.51 10.82
N ASN A 38 -14.49 5.90 9.67
CA ASN A 38 -13.70 4.67 9.61
C ASN A 38 -12.21 4.99 9.80
N ILE A 39 -11.74 6.14 9.31
CA ILE A 39 -10.40 6.67 9.58
C ILE A 39 -10.22 6.88 11.10
N ASP A 40 -11.14 7.62 11.73
CA ASP A 40 -11.13 7.86 13.17
C ASP A 40 -11.15 6.57 13.99
N LYS A 41 -12.00 5.62 13.60
CA LYS A 41 -12.12 4.32 14.27
C LYS A 41 -10.80 3.55 14.20
N SER A 42 -10.18 3.45 13.02
CA SER A 42 -8.92 2.74 12.83
C SER A 42 -7.79 3.36 13.67
N ILE A 43 -7.71 4.70 13.72
CA ILE A 43 -6.72 5.40 14.54
C ILE A 43 -6.91 5.06 16.03
N ARG A 44 -8.15 5.13 16.56
CA ARG A 44 -8.45 4.79 17.97
C ARG A 44 -8.20 3.32 18.30
N GLN A 45 -8.25 2.43 17.31
CA GLN A 45 -7.87 1.02 17.44
C GLN A 45 -6.34 0.81 17.44
N GLY A 46 -5.55 1.88 17.36
CA GLY A 46 -4.09 1.82 17.37
C GLY A 46 -3.48 1.47 16.01
N LYS A 47 -4.28 1.43 14.94
CA LYS A 47 -3.78 1.19 13.58
C LYS A 47 -3.03 2.41 13.06
N ILE A 48 -2.12 2.16 12.14
CA ILE A 48 -1.50 3.19 11.30
C ILE A 48 -2.37 3.33 10.06
N VAL A 49 -2.83 4.55 9.80
CA VAL A 49 -3.76 4.83 8.70
C VAL A 49 -3.04 5.53 7.56
N ILE A 50 -3.19 4.99 6.36
CA ILE A 50 -2.78 5.64 5.10
C ILE A 50 -4.05 6.15 4.42
N VAL A 51 -4.15 7.46 4.25
CA VAL A 51 -5.23 8.09 3.47
C VAL A 51 -4.65 8.63 2.18
N TYR A 52 -5.18 8.24 1.03
CA TYR A 52 -4.62 8.66 -0.26
C TYR A 52 -5.67 9.28 -1.18
N GLN A 53 -5.22 10.11 -2.11
CA GLN A 53 -5.98 10.57 -3.26
C GLN A 53 -5.17 10.33 -4.52
N ILE A 54 -5.74 9.58 -5.47
CA ILE A 54 -5.20 9.49 -6.84
C ILE A 54 -6.28 9.99 -7.80
N LYS A 55 -5.94 10.96 -8.65
CA LYS A 55 -6.82 11.50 -9.69
C LYS A 55 -7.25 10.40 -10.64
N ASN A 56 -8.51 10.45 -11.06
CA ASN A 56 -9.04 9.44 -11.98
C ASN A 56 -8.30 9.39 -13.32
N THR A 57 -7.78 10.53 -13.80
CA THR A 57 -6.96 10.62 -15.01
C THR A 57 -5.69 9.79 -14.93
N ASP A 58 -5.19 9.53 -13.71
CA ASP A 58 -3.88 8.95 -13.49
C ASP A 58 -4.00 7.45 -13.16
N LYS A 59 -5.21 6.93 -12.91
CA LYS A 59 -5.45 5.53 -12.52
C LYS A 59 -5.17 4.50 -13.61
N THR A 60 -4.97 4.93 -14.85
CA THR A 60 -4.57 4.05 -15.96
C THR A 60 -3.11 4.24 -16.35
N SER A 61 -2.35 5.04 -15.59
CA SER A 61 -0.94 5.27 -15.83
C SER A 61 -0.07 4.15 -15.27
N GLU A 62 1.11 3.96 -15.85
CA GLU A 62 2.17 3.12 -15.29
C GLU A 62 2.55 3.56 -13.86
N GLN A 63 2.58 4.87 -13.63
CA GLN A 63 2.82 5.46 -12.31
C GLN A 63 1.85 4.95 -11.25
N TYR A 64 0.56 4.82 -11.58
CA TYR A 64 -0.44 4.26 -10.69
C TYR A 64 -0.24 2.76 -10.46
N ALA A 65 0.12 2.01 -11.51
CA ALA A 65 0.39 0.59 -11.39
C ALA A 65 1.54 0.33 -10.41
N ASP A 66 2.67 1.04 -10.58
CA ASP A 66 3.83 0.94 -9.70
C ASP A 66 3.50 1.33 -8.26
N TRP A 67 2.85 2.48 -8.07
CA TRP A 67 2.41 2.91 -6.74
C TRP A 67 1.52 1.89 -6.06
N SER A 68 0.54 1.33 -6.78
CA SER A 68 -0.37 0.35 -6.22
C SER A 68 0.35 -0.94 -5.84
N ALA A 69 1.31 -1.37 -6.66
CA ALA A 69 2.15 -2.54 -6.38
C ALA A 69 3.00 -2.31 -5.12
N TYR A 70 3.66 -1.15 -4.99
CA TYR A 70 4.48 -0.83 -3.83
C TYR A 70 3.66 -0.67 -2.54
N LEU A 71 2.48 -0.06 -2.62
CA LEU A 71 1.59 0.06 -1.47
C LEU A 71 1.09 -1.31 -1.00
N ASN A 72 0.73 -2.18 -1.93
CA ASN A 72 0.30 -3.55 -1.62
C ASN A 72 1.44 -4.34 -0.99
N ASP A 73 2.62 -4.38 -1.61
CA ASP A 73 3.79 -5.09 -1.04
C ASP A 73 4.15 -4.59 0.37
N PHE A 74 4.11 -3.26 0.58
CA PHE A 74 4.35 -2.67 1.89
C PHE A 74 3.33 -3.11 2.95
N THR A 75 2.05 -3.24 2.57
CA THR A 75 0.94 -3.51 3.49
C THR A 75 0.61 -4.99 3.66
N ASP A 76 0.95 -5.86 2.71
CA ASP A 76 0.64 -7.30 2.75
C ASP A 76 1.19 -7.97 4.01
N ASN A 77 2.45 -7.68 4.36
CA ASN A 77 3.09 -8.19 5.57
C ASN A 77 2.74 -7.39 6.84
N LYS A 78 1.92 -6.34 6.72
CA LYS A 78 1.58 -5.41 7.80
C LYS A 78 0.08 -5.16 7.95
N ALA A 79 -0.79 -6.01 7.39
CA ALA A 79 -2.24 -5.82 7.40
C ALA A 79 -2.85 -5.69 8.81
N ASN A 80 -2.19 -6.25 9.84
CA ASN A 80 -2.61 -6.10 11.24
C ASN A 80 -2.19 -4.76 11.87
N ILE A 81 -1.35 -3.98 11.22
CA ILE A 81 -0.80 -2.72 11.74
C ILE A 81 -1.32 -1.55 10.89
N TYR A 82 -1.30 -1.70 9.57
CA TYR A 82 -1.68 -0.68 8.62
C TYR A 82 -3.09 -0.91 8.07
N VAL A 83 -3.80 0.19 7.84
CA VAL A 83 -5.04 0.21 7.06
C VAL A 83 -4.98 1.33 6.03
N VAL A 84 -5.55 1.09 4.86
CA VAL A 84 -5.49 2.01 3.73
C VAL A 84 -6.91 2.46 3.40
N HIS A 85 -7.10 3.77 3.26
CA HIS A 85 -8.35 4.39 2.86
C HIS A 85 -8.13 5.34 1.70
N ASN A 86 -9.05 5.33 0.73
CA ASN A 86 -9.18 6.47 -0.18
C ASN A 86 -9.72 7.67 0.60
N THR A 87 -9.37 8.87 0.18
CA THR A 87 -9.83 10.09 0.82
C THR A 87 -11.34 10.29 0.72
N SER A 88 -11.86 11.16 1.59
CA SER A 88 -13.24 11.62 1.59
C SER A 88 -13.30 13.14 1.53
N LYS A 89 -14.44 13.69 1.09
CA LYS A 89 -14.68 15.15 1.08
C LYS A 89 -14.46 15.79 2.46
N ALA A 90 -14.84 15.10 3.53
CA ALA A 90 -14.66 15.57 4.90
C ALA A 90 -13.18 15.60 5.29
N PHE A 91 -12.41 14.57 4.91
CA PHE A 91 -10.97 14.53 5.15
C PHE A 91 -10.23 15.62 4.36
N ASN A 92 -10.58 15.79 3.08
CA ASN A 92 -10.12 16.90 2.25
C ASN A 92 -10.35 18.26 2.91
N LYS A 93 -11.56 18.51 3.43
CA LYS A 93 -11.86 19.76 4.17
C LYS A 93 -10.95 19.94 5.40
N LYS A 94 -10.62 18.87 6.11
CA LYS A 94 -9.70 18.91 7.26
C LYS A 94 -8.28 19.28 6.80
N LEU A 95 -7.78 18.71 5.71
CA LEU A 95 -6.48 19.08 5.13
C LEU A 95 -6.46 20.54 4.64
N SER A 96 -7.48 20.97 3.90
CA SER A 96 -7.56 22.36 3.42
C SER A 96 -7.61 23.38 4.56
N SER A 97 -8.21 23.03 5.71
CA SER A 97 -8.19 23.90 6.90
C SER A 97 -6.79 24.14 7.48
N LEU A 98 -5.81 23.32 7.08
CA LEU A 98 -4.39 23.46 7.42
C LEU A 98 -3.59 24.13 6.28
N ASN A 99 -4.26 24.71 5.28
CA ASN A 99 -3.66 25.28 4.07
C ASN A 99 -2.86 24.26 3.22
N ILE A 100 -3.22 22.99 3.29
CA ILE A 100 -2.62 21.94 2.46
C ILE A 100 -3.33 21.93 1.10
N ASN A 101 -2.54 21.96 0.02
CA ASN A 101 -3.04 21.82 -1.34
C ASN A 101 -3.51 20.38 -1.58
N ILE A 102 -4.79 20.18 -1.87
CA ILE A 102 -5.41 18.87 -2.10
C ILE A 102 -5.81 18.65 -3.56
N ASP A 103 -5.41 19.54 -4.48
CA ASP A 103 -5.81 19.48 -5.89
C ASP A 103 -5.04 18.42 -6.66
N GLY A 104 -4.02 17.81 -6.06
CA GLY A 104 -3.14 16.80 -6.63
C GLY A 104 -3.38 15.36 -6.16
N ASN A 105 -2.45 14.49 -6.54
CA ASN A 105 -2.28 13.19 -5.90
C ASN A 105 -1.61 13.42 -4.54
N TYR A 106 -2.00 12.66 -3.52
CA TYR A 106 -1.33 12.76 -2.23
C TYR A 106 -1.51 11.48 -1.42
N SER A 107 -0.65 11.34 -0.39
CA SER A 107 -0.80 10.35 0.68
C SER A 107 -0.56 10.99 2.04
N VAL A 108 -1.35 10.57 3.03
CA VAL A 108 -1.27 11.02 4.42
C VAL A 108 -1.14 9.81 5.34
N PHE A 109 -0.13 9.82 6.19
CA PHE A 109 0.15 8.75 7.14
C PHE A 109 -0.12 9.22 8.55
N ILE A 110 -1.01 8.53 9.26
CA ILE A 110 -1.53 8.94 10.56
C ILE A 110 -1.35 7.81 11.56
N LYS A 111 -0.78 8.13 12.73
CA LYS A 111 -0.74 7.25 13.90
C LYS A 111 -1.04 8.06 15.15
N GLN A 112 -1.90 7.54 16.02
CA GLN A 112 -2.29 8.24 17.25
C GLN A 112 -1.07 8.62 18.09
N GLY A 113 -1.00 9.88 18.54
CA GLY A 113 0.09 10.38 19.38
C GLY A 113 1.44 10.50 18.67
N LYS A 114 1.49 10.40 17.33
CA LYS A 114 2.70 10.61 16.52
C LYS A 114 2.48 11.75 15.52
N ALA A 115 3.57 12.20 14.90
CA ALA A 115 3.49 13.16 13.80
C ALA A 115 2.64 12.58 12.65
N THR A 116 1.90 13.43 11.94
CA THR A 116 1.25 13.03 10.69
C THR A 116 2.16 13.40 9.54
N TYR A 117 2.40 12.48 8.60
CA TYR A 117 3.25 12.74 7.44
C TYR A 117 2.41 12.94 6.19
N TYR A 118 2.73 13.97 5.40
CA TYR A 118 2.06 14.33 4.16
C TYR A 118 3.03 14.23 2.99
N TYR A 119 2.58 13.62 1.89
CA TYR A 119 3.33 13.53 0.65
C TYR A 119 2.41 13.95 -0.51
N ASP A 120 2.84 14.90 -1.33
CA ASP A 120 2.02 15.65 -2.29
C ASP A 120 2.08 15.11 -3.72
N SER A 121 2.44 13.84 -3.86
CA SER A 121 2.52 13.16 -5.16
C SER A 121 2.19 11.67 -5.03
N VAL A 122 2.32 10.96 -6.14
CA VAL A 122 2.31 9.49 -6.19
C VAL A 122 3.65 8.99 -5.66
N ILE A 123 3.63 8.11 -4.65
CA ILE A 123 4.85 7.54 -4.05
C ILE A 123 5.40 6.46 -4.98
N LEU A 124 6.51 6.76 -5.65
CA LEU A 124 7.23 5.81 -6.50
C LEU A 124 8.48 5.24 -5.83
N GLU A 125 8.95 5.85 -4.75
CA GLU A 125 10.12 5.42 -4.01
C GLU A 125 9.68 4.63 -2.77
N PRO A 126 9.88 3.29 -2.73
CA PRO A 126 9.48 2.48 -1.59
C PRO A 126 10.14 2.90 -0.26
N MET A 127 11.27 3.62 -0.34
CA MET A 127 11.98 4.16 0.82
C MET A 127 11.13 5.13 1.65
N ILE A 128 10.13 5.80 1.05
CA ILE A 128 9.21 6.68 1.76
C ILE A 128 8.38 5.89 2.79
N TYR A 129 7.83 4.74 2.40
CA TYR A 129 7.06 3.88 3.30
C TYR A 129 7.93 3.36 4.46
N ILE A 130 9.17 2.98 4.16
CA ILE A 130 10.13 2.47 5.15
C ILE A 130 10.50 3.56 6.16
N ALA A 131 10.80 4.78 5.68
CA ALA A 131 11.15 5.91 6.54
C ALA A 131 10.02 6.23 7.53
N ILE A 132 8.77 6.24 7.06
CA ILE A 132 7.58 6.48 7.89
C ILE A 132 7.37 5.35 8.90
N ASP A 133 7.47 4.09 8.49
CA ASP A 133 7.33 2.94 9.40
C ASP A 133 8.39 2.95 10.50
N ASN A 134 9.64 3.27 10.15
CA ASN A 134 10.73 3.43 11.11
C ASN A 134 10.44 4.57 12.10
N ALA A 135 9.94 5.72 11.61
CA ALA A 135 9.56 6.85 12.46
C ALA A 135 8.41 6.50 13.41
N PHE A 136 7.38 5.81 12.93
CA PHE A 136 6.26 5.36 13.75
C PHE A 136 6.60 4.27 14.75
N SER A 137 7.60 3.46 14.43
CA SER A 137 8.14 2.43 15.32
C SER A 137 9.10 3.00 16.36
N GLY A 138 9.46 4.29 16.27
CA GLY A 138 10.41 4.93 17.19
C GLY A 138 11.84 4.43 17.01
N LYS A 139 12.16 3.84 15.85
CA LYS A 139 13.53 3.44 15.52
C LYS A 139 14.39 4.68 15.31
N GLN A 140 15.68 4.54 15.54
CA GLN A 140 16.64 5.57 15.17
C GLN A 140 16.66 5.71 13.64
N LEU A 141 16.37 6.91 13.14
CA LEU A 141 16.34 7.17 11.70
C LEU A 141 17.76 7.29 11.14
N SER A 142 18.05 6.50 10.11
CA SER A 142 19.26 6.61 9.31
C SER A 142 19.27 7.91 8.50
N PRO A 143 20.42 8.32 7.92
CA PRO A 143 20.46 9.42 6.98
C PRO A 143 19.50 9.23 5.79
N THR A 144 19.38 8.00 5.28
CA THR A 144 18.45 7.65 4.21
C THR A 144 17.00 7.85 4.65
N ASP A 145 16.62 7.34 5.82
CA ASP A 145 15.25 7.53 6.33
C ASP A 145 14.92 9.03 6.42
N LYS A 146 15.85 9.84 6.95
CA LYS A 146 15.65 11.30 7.07
C LYS A 146 15.51 11.99 5.72
N ALA A 147 16.22 11.52 4.69
CA ALA A 147 16.16 12.08 3.35
C ALA A 147 14.83 11.78 2.64
N PHE A 148 14.21 10.64 2.96
CA PHE A 148 12.93 10.21 2.37
C PHE A 148 11.72 10.43 3.28
N LEU A 149 11.90 10.92 4.51
CA LEU A 149 10.80 11.19 5.43
C LEU A 149 10.01 12.41 4.96
N PRO A 150 8.70 12.28 4.67
CA PRO A 150 7.92 13.42 4.19
C PRO A 150 7.70 14.50 5.25
N GLU A 151 7.11 15.62 4.82
CA GLU A 151 6.80 16.74 5.70
C GLU A 151 5.81 16.31 6.81
N ALA A 152 6.14 16.70 8.05
CA ALA A 152 5.25 16.51 9.17
C ALA A 152 4.21 17.64 9.25
N ILE A 153 2.93 17.30 9.17
CA ILE A 153 1.82 18.25 9.27
C ILE A 153 1.14 18.19 10.65
N LYS A 154 0.55 19.32 11.06
CA LYS A 154 -0.15 19.47 12.34
C LYS A 154 -1.61 18.97 12.27
N LEU A 155 -1.79 17.72 11.86
CA LEU A 155 -3.10 17.08 11.87
C LEU A 155 -3.31 16.37 13.20
N LYS A 156 -4.25 16.86 14.02
CA LYS A 156 -4.52 16.28 15.35
C LYS A 156 -5.51 15.11 15.24
N TYR A 157 -5.13 13.99 15.87
CA TYR A 157 -5.94 12.80 16.15
C TYR A 157 -5.56 12.22 17.52
#